data_AF-A0AAE8HB17-F1
#
_entry.id   AF-A0AAE8HB17-F1
#
_cell.length_a   1.000
_cell.length_b   1.000
_cell.length_c   1.000
_cell.angle_alpha   90.00
_cell.angle_beta   90.00
_cell.angle_gamma   90.00
#
_symmetry.space_group_name_H-M   'P 1'
#
loop_
_entity.id
_entity.type
_entity.pdbx_description
1 polymer ?
#
loop_
_entity_poly.entity_id
_entity_poly.type
_entity_poly.pdbx_seq_one_letter_code
_entity_poly.pdbx_strand_id
1 'polypeptide(L)'
;MFDAVLNEYDFLKYPAAHYQAFKTSYSARTAQNPQIADSLLWKWGHWGKPNYPQRHRNLIAEVEALWPRFIGSGCAQAPDQTFQWWQAQFKRQTTYITSAYITHLVHHSAPLPIIDQHNFRAMNALFETVRPSQKRKKRPSSWNDIQVLKDFMSQVLVAMPQRSFSELDRFLMMYGRNHVPR
;
A
#
# COMPACT_ATOMS: atom_id res chain seq x y z
N MET A 1 10.91 -20.99 -6.90
CA MET A 1 10.15 -19.83 -7.42
C MET A 1 10.13 -18.67 -6.44
N PHE A 2 9.64 -18.84 -5.21
CA PHE A 2 9.51 -17.74 -4.22
C PHE A 2 10.80 -16.92 -4.04
N ASP A 3 11.92 -17.56 -3.67
CA ASP A 3 13.19 -16.88 -3.44
C ASP A 3 13.72 -16.15 -4.68
N ALA A 4 13.58 -16.77 -5.86
CA ALA A 4 14.03 -16.19 -7.12
C ALA A 4 13.30 -14.87 -7.41
N VAL A 5 11.98 -14.84 -7.22
CA VAL A 5 11.15 -13.64 -7.42
C VAL A 5 11.38 -12.61 -6.32
N LEU A 6 11.58 -13.03 -5.07
CA LEU A 6 11.88 -12.14 -3.96
C LEU A 6 13.19 -11.37 -4.17
N ASN A 7 14.19 -12.03 -4.76
CA ASN A 7 15.49 -11.42 -5.10
C ASN A 7 15.43 -10.36 -6.21
N GLU A 8 14.29 -10.24 -6.92
CA GLU A 8 14.07 -9.16 -7.90
C GLU A 8 13.75 -7.82 -7.23
N TYR A 9 13.54 -7.79 -5.90
CA TYR A 9 13.20 -6.58 -5.17
C TYR A 9 14.39 -5.62 -5.08
N ASP A 10 14.21 -4.42 -5.63
CA ASP A 10 15.22 -3.37 -5.65
C ASP A 10 15.15 -2.50 -4.38
N PHE A 11 16.08 -2.74 -3.45
CA PHE A 11 16.21 -1.98 -2.20
C PHE A 11 16.72 -0.55 -2.39
N LEU A 12 17.41 -0.24 -3.51
CA LEU A 12 17.83 1.13 -3.81
C LEU A 12 16.62 1.98 -4.19
N LYS A 13 15.65 1.38 -4.86
CA LYS A 13 14.38 2.04 -5.21
C LYS A 13 13.44 2.22 -4.02
N TYR A 14 13.51 1.33 -3.04
CA TYR A 14 12.64 1.32 -1.85
C TYR A 14 13.45 1.19 -0.56
N PRO A 15 14.17 2.25 -0.16
CA PRO A 15 15.03 2.20 1.02
C PRO A 15 14.22 2.00 2.31
N ALA A 16 14.58 0.97 3.08
CA ALA A 16 13.82 0.54 4.27
C ALA A 16 13.89 1.54 5.44
N ALA A 17 15.01 2.26 5.60
CA ALA A 17 15.18 3.21 6.69
C ALA A 17 14.15 4.36 6.64
N HIS A 18 13.92 4.92 5.45
CA HIS A 18 12.92 5.98 5.25
C HIS A 18 11.50 5.49 5.54
N TYR A 19 11.19 4.25 5.13
CA TYR A 19 9.90 3.66 5.39
C TYR A 19 9.58 3.53 6.90
N GLN A 20 10.57 3.24 7.74
CA GLN A 20 10.39 3.25 9.19
C GLN A 20 10.10 4.65 9.74
N ALA A 21 10.80 5.68 9.25
CA ALA A 21 10.52 7.06 9.62
C ALA A 21 9.08 7.48 9.24
N PHE A 22 8.59 7.04 8.08
CA PHE A 22 7.22 7.31 7.66
C PHE A 22 6.19 6.65 8.58
N LYS A 23 6.40 5.39 8.97
CA LYS A 23 5.52 4.71 9.94
C LYS A 23 5.42 5.49 11.24
N THR A 24 6.55 5.93 11.80
CA THR A 24 6.58 6.73 13.03
C THR A 24 5.82 8.05 12.85
N SER A 25 6.09 8.80 11.78
CA SER A 25 5.47 10.10 11.56
C SER A 25 3.95 10.03 11.34
N TYR A 26 3.47 9.03 10.60
CA TYR A 26 2.04 8.85 10.37
C TYR A 26 1.29 8.31 11.59
N SER A 27 1.89 7.38 12.35
CA SER A 27 1.28 6.84 13.57
C SER A 27 1.29 7.81 14.75
N ALA A 28 2.13 8.85 14.71
CA ALA A 28 2.11 9.93 15.70
C ALA A 28 0.80 10.74 15.70
N ARG A 29 0.06 10.74 14.57
CA ARG A 29 -1.27 11.38 14.44
C ARG A 29 -1.30 12.85 14.90
N THR A 30 -0.20 13.57 14.66
CA THR A 30 -0.08 15.00 14.93
C THR A 30 -0.67 15.82 13.79
N ALA A 31 -1.15 17.03 14.10
CA ALA A 31 -1.77 17.91 13.11
C ALA A 31 -0.84 18.28 11.93
N GLN A 32 0.48 18.22 12.15
CA GLN A 32 1.49 18.36 11.10
C GLN A 32 2.20 17.03 10.90
N ASN A 33 2.50 16.69 9.64
CA ASN A 33 3.30 15.53 9.27
C ASN A 33 4.24 15.93 8.11
N PRO A 34 5.50 16.30 8.41
CA PRO A 34 6.45 16.77 7.39
C PRO A 34 6.91 15.67 6.43
N GLN A 35 6.57 14.40 6.71
CA GLN A 35 6.98 13.25 5.92
C GLN A 35 5.97 12.89 4.81
N ILE A 36 4.89 13.65 4.63
CA ILE A 36 3.84 13.33 3.64
C ILE A 36 4.41 13.27 2.22
N ALA A 37 5.00 14.37 1.74
CA ALA A 37 5.56 14.42 0.39
C ALA A 37 6.55 13.29 0.14
N ASP A 38 7.50 13.15 1.05
CA ASP A 38 8.57 12.15 1.03
C ASP A 38 8.03 10.71 0.97
N SER A 39 7.07 10.39 1.82
CA SER A 39 6.45 9.06 1.88
C SER A 39 5.68 8.69 0.61
N LEU A 40 5.01 9.65 -0.03
CA LEU A 40 4.24 9.43 -1.25
C LEU A 40 5.17 9.29 -2.46
N LEU A 41 6.25 10.07 -2.52
CA LEU A 41 7.30 9.90 -3.52
C LEU A 41 7.98 8.54 -3.40
N TRP A 42 8.25 8.07 -2.18
CA TRP A 42 8.74 6.72 -1.92
C TRP A 42 7.76 5.67 -2.45
N LYS A 43 6.46 5.80 -2.15
CA LYS A 43 5.43 4.83 -2.60
C LYS A 43 5.35 4.74 -4.13
N TRP A 44 5.55 5.83 -4.84
CA TRP A 44 5.50 5.86 -6.30
C TRP A 44 6.86 5.59 -6.98
N GLY A 45 7.93 5.35 -6.21
CA GLY A 45 9.28 5.14 -6.77
C GLY A 45 9.90 6.40 -7.39
N HIS A 46 9.50 7.57 -6.88
CA HIS A 46 10.02 8.89 -7.23
C HIS A 46 10.95 9.49 -6.16
N TRP A 47 11.30 8.72 -5.12
CA TRP A 47 12.25 9.14 -4.09
C TRP A 47 13.54 9.69 -4.70
N GLY A 48 13.99 10.86 -4.22
CA GLY A 48 15.21 11.52 -4.68
C GLY A 48 15.17 12.07 -6.11
N LYS A 49 14.03 12.00 -6.82
CA LYS A 49 13.91 12.51 -8.19
C LYS A 49 13.37 13.95 -8.18
N PRO A 50 14.08 14.93 -8.75
CA PRO A 50 13.60 16.32 -8.79
C PRO A 50 12.41 16.49 -9.76
N ASN A 51 12.34 15.64 -10.79
CA ASN A 51 11.29 15.69 -11.80
C ASN A 51 10.36 14.47 -11.67
N TYR A 52 9.12 14.73 -11.26
CA TYR A 52 8.05 13.74 -11.13
C TYR A 52 6.71 14.37 -11.54
N PRO A 53 5.72 13.55 -11.97
CA PRO A 53 4.51 14.06 -12.64
C PRO A 53 3.75 15.12 -11.84
N GLN A 54 3.25 16.16 -12.52
CA GLN A 54 2.50 17.25 -11.88
C GLN A 54 1.28 16.75 -11.09
N ARG A 55 0.60 15.71 -11.59
CA ARG A 55 -0.53 15.08 -10.86
C ARG A 55 -0.14 14.55 -9.47
N HIS A 56 1.09 14.07 -9.30
CA HIS A 56 1.61 13.60 -8.01
C HIS A 56 1.91 14.79 -7.08
N ARG A 57 2.46 15.89 -7.61
CA ARG A 57 2.63 17.15 -6.86
C ARG A 57 1.30 17.66 -6.31
N ASN A 58 0.29 17.72 -7.18
CA ASN A 58 -1.05 18.17 -6.79
C ASN A 58 -1.66 17.27 -5.71
N LEU A 59 -1.51 15.94 -5.84
CA LEU A 59 -2.02 14.99 -4.86
C LEU A 59 -1.29 15.09 -3.51
N ILE A 60 0.03 15.33 -3.52
CA ILE A 60 0.80 15.58 -2.29
C ILE A 60 0.24 16.82 -1.58
N ALA A 61 0.12 17.95 -2.29
CA ALA A 61 -0.39 19.19 -1.71
C ALA A 61 -1.81 19.03 -1.15
N GLU A 62 -2.66 18.26 -1.84
CA GLU A 62 -4.00 17.95 -1.36
C GLU A 62 -3.99 17.08 -0.09
N VAL A 63 -3.10 16.08 -0.01
CA VAL A 63 -2.93 15.26 1.22
C VAL A 63 -2.45 16.14 2.37
N GLU A 64 -1.45 17.00 2.15
CA GLU A 64 -0.91 17.91 3.16
C GLU A 64 -1.99 18.87 3.67
N ALA A 65 -2.79 19.45 2.78
CA ALA A 65 -3.90 20.34 3.15
C ALA A 65 -5.03 19.62 3.91
N LEU A 66 -5.30 18.36 3.58
CA LEU A 66 -6.32 17.54 4.24
C LEU A 66 -5.86 16.94 5.56
N TRP A 67 -4.55 16.80 5.79
CA TRP A 67 -4.00 16.09 6.94
C TRP A 67 -4.47 16.62 8.30
N PRO A 68 -4.45 17.95 8.60
CA PRO A 68 -4.98 18.45 9.87
C PRO A 68 -6.46 18.14 10.08
N ARG A 69 -7.26 18.20 8.99
CA ARG A 69 -8.70 17.87 9.02
C ARG A 69 -8.93 16.38 9.24
N PHE A 70 -8.07 15.53 8.67
CA PHE A 70 -8.09 14.09 8.90
C PHE A 70 -7.86 13.78 10.38
N ILE A 71 -6.81 14.35 10.98
CA ILE A 71 -6.51 14.16 12.39
C ILE A 71 -7.65 14.66 13.28
N GLY A 72 -8.17 15.86 13.01
CA GLY A 72 -9.30 16.44 13.76
C GLY A 72 -10.63 15.70 13.60
N SER A 73 -10.78 14.82 12.60
CA SER A 73 -12.03 14.08 12.36
C SER A 73 -12.26 12.90 13.30
N GLY A 74 -11.22 12.44 14.01
CA GLY A 74 -11.28 11.21 14.81
C GLY A 74 -11.22 9.91 13.99
N CYS A 75 -11.29 9.96 12.66
CA CYS A 75 -11.26 8.76 11.80
C CYS A 75 -9.91 8.03 11.78
N ALA A 76 -8.87 8.58 12.41
CA ALA A 76 -7.57 7.94 12.57
C ALA A 76 -7.58 6.75 13.55
N GLN A 77 -8.67 6.50 14.29
CA GLN A 77 -8.73 5.44 15.30
C GLN A 77 -8.92 4.04 14.72
N ALA A 78 -9.64 3.90 13.61
CA ALA A 78 -9.92 2.61 12.98
C ALA A 78 -9.44 2.60 11.51
N PRO A 79 -8.82 1.50 11.04
CA PRO A 79 -8.31 1.41 9.67
C PRO A 79 -9.35 1.63 8.57
N ASP A 80 -10.54 1.05 8.72
CA ASP A 80 -11.64 1.17 7.77
C ASP A 80 -12.15 2.62 7.70
N GLN A 81 -12.31 3.27 8.85
CA GLN A 81 -12.69 4.68 8.93
C GLN A 81 -11.63 5.59 8.32
N THR A 82 -10.34 5.30 8.55
CA THR A 82 -9.24 6.04 7.94
C THR A 82 -9.32 5.93 6.42
N PHE A 83 -9.46 4.73 5.88
CA PHE A 83 -9.57 4.51 4.45
C PHE A 83 -10.79 5.22 3.84
N GLN A 84 -11.96 5.07 4.47
CA GLN A 84 -13.21 5.67 4.02
C GLN A 84 -13.17 7.19 4.03
N TRP A 85 -12.58 7.79 5.08
CA TRP A 85 -12.43 9.24 5.17
C TRP A 85 -11.62 9.79 3.99
N TRP A 86 -10.46 9.19 3.70
CA TRP A 86 -9.62 9.62 2.59
C TRP A 86 -10.29 9.43 1.24
N GLN A 87 -10.97 8.31 1.02
CA GLN A 87 -11.75 8.09 -0.21
C GLN A 87 -12.86 9.14 -0.39
N ALA A 88 -13.58 9.46 0.69
CA ALA A 88 -14.65 10.46 0.67
C ALA A 88 -14.14 11.89 0.40
N GLN A 89 -12.93 12.23 0.84
CA GLN A 89 -12.33 13.54 0.54
C GLN A 89 -11.84 13.62 -0.91
N PHE A 90 -11.17 12.59 -1.43
CA PHE A 90 -10.59 12.64 -2.77
C PHE A 90 -11.63 12.56 -3.90
N LYS A 91 -12.75 11.88 -3.67
CA LYS A 91 -13.89 11.72 -4.61
C LYS A 91 -13.48 11.22 -6.01
N ARG A 92 -12.39 10.47 -6.14
CA ARG A 92 -11.91 9.93 -7.42
C ARG A 92 -11.24 8.58 -7.24
N GLN A 93 -11.48 7.65 -8.18
CA GLN A 93 -10.98 6.27 -8.08
C GLN A 93 -9.44 6.17 -8.15
N THR A 94 -8.78 7.14 -8.77
CA THR A 94 -7.32 7.14 -8.98
C THR A 94 -6.51 7.33 -7.69
N THR A 95 -7.14 7.70 -6.58
CA THR A 95 -6.49 7.89 -5.28
C THR A 95 -6.60 6.69 -4.35
N TYR A 96 -7.20 5.58 -4.79
CA TYR A 96 -7.32 4.34 -4.00
C TYR A 96 -5.99 3.94 -3.35
N ILE A 97 -4.92 3.87 -4.15
CA ILE A 97 -3.58 3.47 -3.71
C ILE A 97 -3.05 4.41 -2.63
N THR A 98 -3.30 5.71 -2.79
CA THR A 98 -2.89 6.73 -1.81
C THR A 98 -3.66 6.58 -0.51
N SER A 99 -5.00 6.41 -0.57
CA SER A 99 -5.81 6.18 0.64
C SER A 99 -5.39 4.90 1.37
N ALA A 100 -5.16 3.82 0.63
CA ALA A 100 -4.72 2.56 1.21
C ALA A 100 -3.32 2.67 1.83
N TYR A 101 -2.38 3.36 1.17
CA TYR A 101 -1.03 3.56 1.69
C TYR A 101 -1.00 4.45 2.94
N ILE A 102 -1.77 5.55 2.96
CA ILE A 102 -1.91 6.37 4.16
C ILE A 102 -2.51 5.54 5.31
N THR A 103 -3.57 4.77 5.02
CA THR A 103 -4.19 3.88 6.01
C THR A 103 -3.19 2.88 6.59
N HIS A 104 -2.40 2.25 5.72
CA HIS A 104 -1.33 1.35 6.12
C HIS A 104 -0.33 2.04 7.06
N LEU A 105 0.14 3.25 6.75
CA LEU A 105 1.12 3.96 7.58
C LEU A 105 0.55 4.43 8.92
N VAL A 106 -0.69 4.93 8.96
CA VAL A 106 -1.36 5.35 10.21
C VAL A 106 -1.56 4.18 11.17
N HIS A 107 -1.76 2.97 10.62
CA HIS A 107 -2.08 1.76 11.36
C HIS A 107 -1.02 0.67 11.19
N HIS A 108 0.25 1.05 11.03
CA HIS A 108 1.34 0.12 10.68
C HIS A 108 1.60 -0.98 11.73
N SER A 109 1.14 -0.77 12.98
CA SER A 109 1.18 -1.76 14.04
C SER A 109 0.20 -2.91 13.83
N ALA A 110 -0.87 -2.68 13.05
CA ALA A 110 -1.74 -3.73 12.56
C ALA A 110 -1.11 -4.37 11.29
N PRO A 111 -1.31 -5.67 11.04
CA PRO A 111 -0.81 -6.34 9.84
C PRO A 111 -1.64 -5.98 8.61
N LEU A 112 -1.71 -4.69 8.28
CA LEU A 112 -2.34 -4.19 7.07
C LEU A 112 -1.31 -4.25 5.93
N PRO A 113 -1.59 -4.93 4.82
CA PRO A 113 -0.67 -4.98 3.69
C PRO A 113 -0.59 -3.64 2.96
N ILE A 114 0.54 -3.40 2.30
CA ILE A 114 0.58 -2.38 1.25
C ILE A 114 -0.12 -2.97 0.04
N ILE A 115 -1.30 -2.46 -0.29
CA ILE A 115 -1.98 -2.86 -1.52
C ILE A 115 -1.61 -1.90 -2.66
N ASP A 116 -1.09 -2.47 -3.74
CA ASP A 116 -1.09 -1.80 -5.03
C ASP A 116 -1.54 -2.68 -6.19
N GLN A 117 -1.47 -2.14 -7.41
CA GLN A 117 -1.87 -2.88 -8.61
C GLN A 117 -1.08 -4.18 -8.78
N HIS A 118 0.18 -4.24 -8.34
CA HIS A 118 1.04 -5.41 -8.46
C HIS A 118 0.70 -6.43 -7.38
N ASN A 119 0.60 -6.02 -6.11
CA ASN A 119 0.20 -6.93 -5.03
C ASN A 119 -1.19 -7.56 -5.32
N PHE A 120 -2.15 -6.73 -5.74
CA PHE A 120 -3.50 -7.19 -6.04
C PHE A 120 -3.55 -8.14 -7.24
N ARG A 121 -2.79 -7.82 -8.29
CA ARG A 121 -2.66 -8.67 -9.48
C ARG A 121 -2.00 -10.01 -9.16
N ALA A 122 -0.94 -10.01 -8.35
CA ALA A 122 -0.27 -11.23 -7.89
C ALA A 122 -1.22 -12.14 -7.11
N MET A 123 -1.92 -11.58 -6.12
CA MET A 123 -2.91 -12.31 -5.34
C MET A 123 -3.98 -12.95 -6.22
N ASN A 124 -4.55 -12.19 -7.17
CA ASN A 124 -5.58 -12.73 -8.05
C ASN A 124 -5.06 -13.81 -8.99
N ALA A 125 -3.86 -13.65 -9.55
CA ALA A 125 -3.24 -14.69 -10.37
C ALA A 125 -3.00 -15.99 -9.59
N LEU A 126 -2.52 -15.88 -8.34
CA LEU A 126 -2.32 -17.03 -7.46
C LEU A 126 -3.66 -17.66 -7.04
N PHE A 127 -4.74 -16.90 -6.90
CA PHE A 127 -6.06 -17.48 -6.70
C PHE A 127 -6.57 -18.22 -7.93
N GLU A 128 -6.31 -17.70 -9.13
CA GLU A 128 -6.74 -18.31 -10.39
C GLU A 128 -6.06 -19.66 -10.65
N THR A 129 -4.83 -19.89 -10.16
CA THR A 129 -4.18 -21.20 -10.27
C THR A 129 -4.91 -22.30 -9.49
N VAL A 130 -5.61 -21.94 -8.41
CA VAL A 130 -6.37 -22.88 -7.56
C VAL A 130 -7.85 -22.89 -7.93
N ARG A 131 -8.38 -21.78 -8.46
CA ARG A 131 -9.80 -21.62 -8.83
C ARG A 131 -9.95 -20.96 -10.22
N PRO A 132 -9.66 -21.68 -11.31
CA PRO A 132 -9.58 -21.09 -12.66
C PRO A 132 -10.91 -20.54 -13.18
N SER A 133 -12.04 -21.09 -12.72
CA SER A 133 -13.38 -20.70 -13.16
C SER A 133 -13.89 -19.40 -12.51
N GLN A 134 -13.21 -18.88 -11.49
CA GLN A 134 -13.65 -17.71 -10.75
C GLN A 134 -13.00 -16.44 -11.33
N LYS A 135 -13.77 -15.66 -12.11
CA LYS A 135 -13.33 -14.36 -12.59
C LYS A 135 -12.97 -13.44 -11.44
N ARG A 136 -11.74 -12.93 -11.41
CA ARG A 136 -11.26 -11.98 -10.40
C ARG A 136 -11.27 -10.55 -10.94
N LYS A 137 -11.36 -9.60 -10.00
CA LYS A 137 -11.32 -8.16 -10.28
C LYS A 137 -9.92 -7.76 -10.76
N LYS A 138 -9.82 -6.88 -11.75
CA LYS A 138 -8.51 -6.46 -12.29
C LYS A 138 -7.79 -5.40 -11.45
N ARG A 139 -8.51 -4.56 -10.71
CA ARG A 139 -7.96 -3.42 -9.96
C ARG A 139 -8.58 -3.36 -8.57
N PRO A 140 -7.82 -3.05 -7.52
CA PRO A 140 -8.40 -2.82 -6.20
C PRO A 140 -9.11 -1.45 -6.17
N SER A 141 -10.20 -1.35 -5.42
CA SER A 141 -10.99 -0.11 -5.35
C SER A 141 -11.82 0.06 -4.06
N SER A 142 -11.79 -0.90 -3.14
CA SER A 142 -12.60 -0.90 -1.91
C SER A 142 -11.78 -1.31 -0.69
N TRP A 143 -12.31 -1.02 0.51
CA TRP A 143 -11.76 -1.50 1.78
C TRP A 143 -11.67 -3.02 1.82
N ASN A 144 -12.70 -3.71 1.30
CA ASN A 144 -12.74 -5.16 1.23
C ASN A 144 -11.55 -5.75 0.45
N ASP A 145 -11.03 -5.06 -0.58
CA ASP A 145 -9.85 -5.54 -1.30
C ASP A 145 -8.58 -5.57 -0.42
N ILE A 146 -8.45 -4.66 0.56
CA ILE A 146 -7.37 -4.67 1.56
C ILE A 146 -7.54 -5.86 2.51
N GLN A 147 -8.78 -6.11 2.96
CA GLN A 147 -9.10 -7.23 3.85
C GLN A 147 -8.81 -8.57 3.17
N VAL A 148 -9.24 -8.75 1.92
CA VAL A 148 -8.96 -9.96 1.15
C VAL A 148 -7.46 -10.19 0.98
N LEU A 149 -6.68 -9.14 0.69
CA LEU A 149 -5.22 -9.25 0.60
C LEU A 149 -4.60 -9.62 1.95
N LYS A 150 -5.06 -9.01 3.04
CA LYS A 150 -4.60 -9.32 4.39
C LYS A 150 -4.86 -10.79 4.72
N ASP A 151 -6.08 -11.26 4.52
CA ASP A 151 -6.47 -12.64 4.82
C ASP A 151 -5.70 -13.64 3.96
N PHE A 152 -5.54 -13.33 2.67
CA PHE A 152 -4.70 -14.11 1.77
C PHE A 152 -3.27 -14.24 2.32
N MET A 153 -2.64 -13.12 2.68
CA MET A 153 -1.28 -13.13 3.21
C MET A 153 -1.17 -13.91 4.51
N SER A 154 -2.12 -13.74 5.43
CA SER A 154 -2.16 -14.51 6.68
C SER A 154 -2.26 -16.01 6.42
N GLN A 155 -3.12 -16.45 5.50
CA GLN A 155 -3.27 -17.88 5.17
C GLN A 155 -2.03 -18.47 4.49
N VAL A 156 -1.40 -17.71 3.60
CA VAL A 156 -0.14 -18.15 2.96
C VAL A 156 0.99 -18.30 3.99
N LEU A 157 1.09 -17.38 4.95
CA LEU A 157 2.11 -17.44 6.00
C LEU A 157 1.89 -18.60 6.99
N VAL A 158 0.65 -19.04 7.21
CA VAL A 158 0.38 -20.28 7.97
C VAL A 158 1.01 -21.48 7.26
N ALA A 159 0.95 -21.54 5.93
CA ALA A 159 1.57 -22.59 5.13
C ALA A 159 3.09 -22.39 4.91
N MET A 160 3.62 -21.20 5.20
CA MET A 160 5.02 -20.82 5.02
C MET A 160 5.59 -20.15 6.29
N PRO A 161 5.62 -20.84 7.44
CA PRO A 161 5.94 -20.24 8.74
C PRO A 161 7.36 -19.68 8.85
N GLN A 162 8.27 -20.11 7.97
CA GLN A 162 9.64 -19.61 7.86
C GLN A 162 9.75 -18.24 7.17
N ARG A 163 8.66 -17.72 6.58
CA ARG A 163 8.65 -16.42 5.90
C ARG A 163 7.97 -15.37 6.76
N SER A 164 8.44 -14.14 6.59
CA SER A 164 7.86 -12.96 7.19
C SER A 164 6.80 -12.33 6.28
N PHE A 165 5.89 -11.56 6.89
CA PHE A 165 4.91 -10.75 6.15
C PHE A 165 5.57 -9.79 5.15
N SER A 166 6.71 -9.21 5.51
CA SER A 166 7.50 -8.32 4.64
C SER A 166 8.12 -9.04 3.44
N GLU A 167 8.56 -10.29 3.59
CA GLU A 167 9.00 -11.09 2.44
C GLU A 167 7.84 -11.41 1.49
N LEU A 168 6.69 -11.80 2.04
CA LEU A 168 5.52 -12.10 1.21
C LEU A 168 5.01 -10.85 0.46
N ASP A 169 4.98 -9.69 1.13
CA ASP A 169 4.60 -8.42 0.49
C ASP A 169 5.49 -8.07 -0.70
N ARG A 170 6.82 -8.17 -0.52
CA ARG A 170 7.81 -7.94 -1.58
C ARG A 170 7.72 -8.98 -2.70
N PHE A 171 7.52 -10.24 -2.35
CA PHE A 171 7.27 -11.30 -3.33
C PHE A 171 6.04 -10.98 -4.19
N LEU A 172 4.90 -10.62 -3.58
CA LEU A 172 3.68 -10.28 -4.32
C LEU A 172 3.88 -9.06 -5.22
N MET A 173 4.63 -8.06 -4.75
CA MET A 173 4.96 -6.89 -5.55
C MET A 173 5.78 -7.29 -6.80
N MET A 174 6.83 -8.09 -6.65
CA MET A 174 7.69 -8.50 -7.77
C MET A 174 7.01 -9.51 -8.70
N TYR A 175 6.35 -10.53 -8.14
CA TYR A 175 5.57 -11.51 -8.89
C TYR A 175 4.51 -10.82 -9.73
N GLY A 176 3.73 -9.95 -9.09
CA GLY A 176 2.70 -9.18 -9.75
C GLY A 176 3.27 -8.31 -10.86
N ARG A 177 4.41 -7.66 -10.65
CA ARG A 177 5.05 -6.77 -11.62
C ARG A 177 5.63 -7.50 -12.84
N ASN A 178 6.37 -8.58 -12.63
CA ASN A 178 7.24 -9.19 -13.63
C ASN A 178 6.70 -10.49 -14.22
N HIS A 179 5.85 -11.23 -13.48
CA HIS A 179 5.43 -12.59 -13.85
C HIS A 179 3.95 -12.71 -14.20
N VAL A 180 3.12 -11.74 -13.82
CA VAL A 180 1.68 -11.74 -14.17
C VAL A 180 1.41 -10.83 -15.38
N PRO A 181 0.70 -11.33 -16.42
CA PRO A 181 0.28 -10.53 -17.58
C PRO A 181 -0.46 -9.24 -17.20
N ARG A 182 -0.31 -8.20 -18.03
CA ARG A 182 -0.89 -6.87 -17.78
C ARG A 182 -2.39 -6.78 -18.06
#